data_AF-A0A815X9G5-F1
#
_entry.id   AF-A0A815X9G5-F1
#
_cell.length_a   1.000
_cell.length_b   1.000
_cell.length_c   1.000
_cell.angle_alpha   90.00
_cell.angle_beta   90.00
_cell.angle_gamma   90.00
#
_symmetry.space_group_name_H-M   'P 1'
#
loop_
_entity.id
_entity.type
_entity.pdbx_description
1 polymer ?
#
loop_
_entity_poly.entity_id
_entity_poly.type
_entity_poly.pdbx_seq_one_letter_code
_entity_poly.pdbx_strand_id
1 'polypeptide(L)'
;MPEIGQRLENDELIPSFGYDLAKHCLKRNDTLIAYPIEICIRLLENSLNEQGLFRIAPSQGKQKQITSTLKQYLRELPDCLLTNALLSQWNDVISI
;
A
#
# COMPACT_ATOMS: atom_id res chain seq x y z
N MET A 1 7.78 19.40 -4.82
CA MET A 1 9.04 18.84 -4.26
C MET A 1 9.77 18.07 -5.35
N PRO A 2 11.05 18.37 -5.62
CA PRO A 2 11.81 17.78 -6.73
C PRO A 2 12.13 16.29 -6.58
N GLU A 3 11.91 15.73 -5.39
CA GLU A 3 12.41 14.40 -5.07
C GLU A 3 11.65 13.26 -5.75
N ILE A 4 10.37 13.40 -6.10
CA ILE A 4 9.59 12.25 -6.65
C ILE A 4 10.20 11.72 -7.96
N GLY A 5 10.79 12.58 -8.80
CA GLY A 5 11.43 12.20 -10.07
C GLY A 5 12.71 11.39 -9.87
N GLN A 6 13.67 11.90 -9.09
CA GLN A 6 14.89 11.16 -8.74
C GLN A 6 14.61 9.86 -7.97
N ARG A 7 13.45 9.77 -7.28
CA ARG A 7 13.02 8.58 -6.53
C ARG A 7 12.53 7.44 -7.42
N LEU A 8 12.15 7.71 -8.68
CA LEU A 8 11.67 6.71 -9.65
C LEU A 8 12.79 6.14 -10.54
N GLU A 9 13.94 6.82 -10.64
CA GLU A 9 15.04 6.41 -11.53
C GLU A 9 15.82 5.18 -11.05
N ASN A 10 15.65 4.74 -9.79
CA ASN A 10 16.24 3.51 -9.24
C ASN A 10 15.31 2.27 -9.39
N ASP A 11 14.22 2.37 -10.16
CA ASP A 11 13.05 1.47 -10.04
C ASP A 11 12.91 0.39 -11.14
N GLU A 12 13.71 0.41 -12.21
CA GLU A 12 13.45 -0.34 -13.47
C GLU A 12 13.32 -1.87 -13.39
N LEU A 13 13.72 -2.53 -12.29
CA LEU A 13 13.83 -3.99 -12.25
C LEU A 13 12.79 -4.72 -11.39
N ILE A 14 11.96 -4.01 -10.62
CA ILE A 14 11.02 -4.66 -9.68
C ILE A 14 9.58 -4.29 -10.00
N PRO A 15 8.68 -5.27 -10.23
CA PRO A 15 7.26 -5.01 -10.40
C PRO A 15 6.67 -4.35 -9.16
N SER A 16 5.91 -3.26 -9.34
CA SER A 16 5.24 -2.60 -8.21
C SER A 16 4.11 -3.43 -7.60
N PHE A 17 3.61 -4.43 -8.32
CA PHE A 17 2.44 -5.23 -8.00
C PHE A 17 2.82 -6.72 -7.96
N GLY A 18 2.17 -7.52 -7.12
CA GLY A 18 2.48 -8.95 -7.04
C GLY A 18 3.83 -9.31 -6.39
N TYR A 19 4.55 -8.32 -5.85
CA TYR A 19 5.91 -8.51 -5.33
C TYR A 19 5.95 -8.49 -3.80
N ASP A 20 6.89 -9.25 -3.25
CA ASP A 20 7.03 -9.44 -1.81
C ASP A 20 7.21 -8.11 -1.05
N LEU A 21 6.45 -7.95 0.03
CA LEU A 21 6.42 -6.71 0.81
C LEU A 21 7.75 -6.43 1.51
N ALA A 22 8.38 -7.45 2.09
CA ALA A 22 9.65 -7.29 2.78
C ALA A 22 10.75 -6.82 1.80
N LYS A 23 10.76 -7.34 0.57
CA LYS A 23 11.68 -6.84 -0.46
C LYS A 23 11.43 -5.38 -0.85
N HIS A 24 10.17 -4.95 -0.92
CA HIS A 24 9.86 -3.52 -1.15
C HIS A 24 10.37 -2.62 -0.02
N CYS A 25 10.29 -3.07 1.23
CA CYS A 25 10.84 -2.38 2.40
C CYS A 25 12.37 -2.28 2.35
N LEU A 26 13.05 -3.37 2.00
CA LEU A 26 14.51 -3.46 1.93
C LEU A 26 15.12 -2.66 0.78
N LYS A 27 14.39 -2.50 -0.35
CA LYS A 27 14.91 -1.82 -1.56
C LYS A 27 15.40 -0.40 -1.28
N ARG A 28 14.84 0.25 -0.26
CA ARG A 28 14.96 1.69 -0.08
C ARG A 28 15.39 2.03 1.34
N ASN A 29 16.69 1.91 1.60
CA ASN A 29 17.30 2.27 2.90
C ASN A 29 16.71 1.53 4.10
N ASP A 30 16.33 0.26 3.94
CA ASP A 30 15.82 -0.57 5.04
C ASP A 30 14.64 0.06 5.80
N THR A 31 13.69 0.60 5.04
CA THR A 31 12.49 1.24 5.61
C THR A 31 11.50 0.20 6.14
N LEU A 32 10.81 0.53 7.22
CA LEU A 32 9.74 -0.33 7.76
C LEU A 32 8.45 -0.32 6.90
N ILE A 33 8.30 0.66 6.01
CA ILE A 33 7.08 0.85 5.20
C ILE A 33 7.47 0.89 3.72
N ALA A 34 6.88 0.00 2.92
CA ALA A 34 7.08 -0.02 1.48
C ALA A 34 6.65 1.30 0.82
N TYR A 35 7.47 1.77 -0.13
CA TYR A 35 7.27 3.04 -0.82
C TYR A 35 5.88 3.23 -1.48
N PRO A 36 5.26 2.22 -2.13
CA PRO A 36 3.91 2.35 -2.66
C PRO A 36 2.86 2.71 -1.59
N ILE A 37 3.00 2.15 -0.38
CA ILE A 37 2.13 2.46 0.76
C ILE A 37 2.39 3.89 1.24
N GLU A 38 3.65 4.25 1.47
CA GLU A 38 4.07 5.57 1.95
C GLU A 38 3.50 6.70 1.07
N ILE A 39 3.65 6.58 -0.25
CA ILE A 39 3.16 7.60 -1.18
C ILE A 39 1.65 7.65 -1.25
N CYS A 40 0.96 6.51 -1.28
CA CYS A 40 -0.50 6.50 -1.29
C CYS A 40 -1.05 7.21 -0.05
N ILE A 41 -0.51 6.92 1.15
CA ILE A 41 -0.95 7.57 2.39
C ILE A 41 -0.66 9.06 2.35
N ARG A 42 0.56 9.47 1.94
CA ARG A 42 0.92 10.90 1.84
C ARG A 42 -0.01 11.67 0.91
N LEU A 43 -0.37 11.10 -0.24
CA LEU A 43 -1.30 11.73 -1.19
C LEU A 43 -2.74 11.81 -0.66
N LEU A 44 -3.09 11.01 0.35
CA LEU A 44 -4.40 10.96 0.97
C LEU A 44 -4.51 11.82 2.23
N GLU A 45 -3.41 12.34 2.78
CA GLU A 45 -3.38 13.11 4.05
C GLU A 45 -4.43 14.22 4.11
N ASN A 46 -4.60 14.99 3.02
CA ASN A 46 -5.57 16.09 2.96
C ASN A 46 -6.99 15.66 2.56
N SER A 47 -7.23 14.35 2.45
CA SER A 47 -8.46 13.76 1.88
C SER A 47 -9.29 13.02 2.91
N LEU A 48 -8.85 12.99 4.17
CA LEU A 48 -9.49 12.22 5.24
C LEU A 48 -10.94 12.66 5.55
N ASN A 49 -11.29 13.90 5.18
CA ASN A 49 -12.65 14.43 5.30
C ASN A 49 -13.58 13.98 4.15
N GLU A 50 -13.06 13.29 3.13
CA GLU A 50 -13.87 12.79 2.02
C GLU A 50 -14.75 11.61 2.48
N GLN A 51 -16.07 11.78 2.38
CA GLN A 51 -17.00 10.73 2.75
C GLN A 51 -16.78 9.48 1.89
N GLY A 52 -16.58 8.35 2.56
CA GLY A 52 -16.44 7.05 1.90
C GLY A 52 -15.14 6.87 1.14
N LEU A 53 -14.06 7.59 1.49
CA LEU A 53 -12.73 7.55 0.85
C LEU A 53 -12.20 6.15 0.50
N PHE A 54 -12.46 5.15 1.35
CA PHE A 54 -12.07 3.75 1.12
C PHE A 54 -13.23 2.82 0.74
N ARG A 55 -14.48 3.29 0.89
CA ARG A 55 -15.71 2.50 0.70
C ARG A 55 -16.30 2.66 -0.70
N ILE A 56 -16.32 3.89 -1.22
CA ILE A 56 -16.97 4.21 -2.50
C ILE A 56 -16.03 3.85 -3.64
N ALA A 57 -16.54 3.15 -4.65
CA ALA A 57 -15.81 2.83 -5.86
C ALA A 57 -15.28 4.11 -6.56
N PRO A 58 -14.15 4.04 -7.28
CA PRO A 58 -13.57 5.21 -7.93
C PRO A 58 -14.49 5.72 -9.04
N SER A 59 -15.36 6.69 -8.73
CA SER A 59 -16.31 7.23 -9.70
C SER A 59 -15.82 8.50 -10.40
N GLN A 60 -15.06 9.39 -9.74
CA GLN A 60 -14.56 10.65 -10.36
C GLN A 60 -13.32 11.30 -9.68
N GLY A 61 -12.83 10.80 -8.54
CA GLY A 61 -11.82 11.51 -7.72
C GLY A 61 -10.42 10.89 -7.74
N LYS A 62 -9.37 11.71 -7.90
CA LYS A 62 -7.95 11.29 -7.79
C LYS A 62 -7.67 10.54 -6.48
N GLN A 63 -8.29 10.98 -5.38
CA GLN A 63 -8.15 10.39 -4.05
C GLN A 63 -8.73 8.96 -4.01
N LYS A 64 -9.92 8.75 -4.59
CA LYS A 64 -10.52 7.42 -4.74
C LYS A 64 -9.73 6.50 -5.66
N GLN A 65 -9.06 7.04 -6.68
CA GLN A 65 -8.13 6.25 -7.50
C GLN A 65 -6.93 5.79 -6.66
N ILE A 66 -6.32 6.69 -5.89
CA ILE A 66 -5.21 6.33 -4.98
C ILE A 66 -5.64 5.28 -3.96
N THR A 67 -6.83 5.41 -3.35
CA THR A 67 -7.33 4.41 -2.40
C THR A 67 -7.59 3.07 -3.08
N SER A 68 -8.10 3.07 -4.31
CA SER A 68 -8.27 1.86 -5.11
C SER A 68 -6.93 1.20 -5.43
N THR A 69 -5.93 1.97 -5.83
CA THR A 69 -4.57 1.50 -6.10
C THR A 69 -3.92 0.89 -4.86
N LEU A 70 -4.02 1.56 -3.70
CA LEU A 70 -3.51 1.04 -2.44
C LEU A 70 -4.19 -0.28 -2.06
N LYS A 71 -5.52 -0.35 -2.18
CA LYS A 71 -6.28 -1.59 -1.96
C LYS A 71 -5.86 -2.69 -2.93
N GLN A 72 -5.57 -2.37 -4.19
CA GLN A 72 -5.14 -3.35 -5.18
C GLN A 72 -3.74 -3.88 -4.85
N TYR A 73 -2.80 -3.00 -4.56
CA TYR A 73 -1.44 -3.34 -4.15
C TYR A 73 -1.42 -4.34 -2.98
N LEU A 74 -2.18 -4.06 -1.92
CA LEU A 74 -2.26 -4.93 -0.74
C LEU A 74 -2.92 -6.29 -1.03
N ARG A 75 -3.87 -6.34 -1.97
CA ARG A 75 -4.56 -7.59 -2.37
C ARG A 75 -3.70 -8.48 -3.25
N GLU A 76 -2.73 -7.91 -3.96
CA GLU A 76 -1.84 -8.64 -4.85
C GLU A 76 -0.54 -9.09 -4.17
N LEU A 77 -0.31 -8.75 -2.90
CA LEU A 77 0.85 -9.25 -2.18
C LEU A 77 0.87 -10.80 -2.18
N PRO A 78 2.04 -11.43 -2.40
CA PRO A 78 2.15 -12.90 -2.36
C PRO A 78 1.74 -13.53 -1.02
N ASP A 79 2.00 -12.82 0.07
CA ASP A 79 1.47 -13.09 1.40
C ASP A 79 0.70 -11.87 1.88
N CYS A 80 -0.44 -12.07 2.51
CA CYS A 80 -1.27 -10.97 2.98
C CYS A 80 -0.54 -10.15 4.05
N LEU A 81 -0.93 -8.89 4.23
CA LEU A 81 -0.28 -7.98 5.18
C LEU A 81 -0.20 -8.53 6.62
N LEU A 82 -1.19 -9.34 7.01
CA LEU A 82 -1.26 -9.96 8.35
C LEU A 82 -0.53 -11.31 8.45
N THR A 83 0.09 -11.76 7.37
CA THR A 83 0.84 -13.01 7.23
C THR A 83 -0.03 -14.26 7.44
N ASN A 84 -0.01 -15.18 6.49
CA ASN A 84 -0.74 -16.45 6.62
C ASN A 84 -0.30 -17.28 7.85
N ALA A 85 0.95 -17.11 8.29
CA ALA A 85 1.50 -17.77 9.48
C ALA A 85 0.79 -17.39 10.79
N LEU A 86 0.15 -16.22 10.86
CA LEU A 86 -0.55 -15.74 12.05
C LEU A 86 -2.07 -15.95 11.96
N LEU A 87 -2.58 -16.54 10.87
CA LEU A 87 -4.02 -16.64 10.63
C LEU A 87 -4.78 -17.39 11.73
N SER A 88 -4.19 -18.45 12.28
CA SER A 88 -4.80 -19.18 13.42
C SER A 88 -4.95 -18.29 14.65
N GLN A 89 -3.90 -17.53 14.99
CA GLN A 89 -3.90 -16.62 16.13
C GLN A 89 -4.94 -15.50 15.95
N TRP A 90 -5.08 -14.97 14.73
CA TRP A 90 -6.12 -13.98 14.43
C TRP A 90 -7.53 -14.55 14.57
N ASN A 91 -7.77 -15.79 14.13
CA ASN A 91 -9.06 -16.45 14.29
C ASN A 91 -9.42 -16.67 15.77
N ASP A 92 -8.42 -17.01 16.59
CA ASP A 92 -8.61 -17.17 18.03
C ASP A 92 -9.01 -15.83 18.70
N VAL A 93 -8.39 -14.71 18.29
CA VAL A 93 -8.73 -13.38 18.82
C VAL A 93 -10.14 -12.93 18.40
N ILE A 94 -10.56 -13.21 17.16
CA ILE A 94 -11.87 -12.80 16.63
C ILE A 94 -13.02 -13.64 17.19
N SER A 95 -12.73 -14.86 17.65
CA SER A 95 -13.74 -15.77 18.21
C SER A 95 -14.07 -15.49 19.69
N ILE A 96 -13.50 -14.43 20.28
CA ILE A 96 -13.79 -13.92 21.64
C ILE A 96 -14.88 -12.85 21.58
#